data_AF-A0A6B0WF22-F1
#
_entry.id   AF-A0A6B0WF22-F1
#
_cell.length_a   1.000
_cell.length_b   1.000
_cell.length_c   1.000
_cell.angle_alpha   90.00
_cell.angle_beta   90.00
_cell.angle_gamma   90.00
#
_symmetry.space_group_name_H-M   'P 1'
#
loop_
_entity.id
_entity.type
_entity.pdbx_description
1 polymer ?
#
loop_
_entity_poly.entity_id
_entity_poly.type
_entity_poly.pdbx_seq_one_letter_code
_entity_poly.pdbx_strand_id
1 'polypeptide(L)'
;MTVIGARVGRIGYLAFCTCVFIFLVAPIIVIVPLSFNAQPYFTFTEGMLRLDPEAWSLRWYREIVENEAWTRGLVNSLVIGVSATLLATALGTLAALGLSSPAMPARRFITGLLISPMVTPVIIAAAGMFFFYTNLGLAQTHLGLILA
;
A
#
# COMPACT_ATOMS: atom_id res chain seq x y z
N MET A 1 -22.20 24.62 29.98
CA MET A 1 -21.57 24.73 28.65
C MET A 1 -22.65 25.09 27.65
N THR A 2 -22.55 26.22 26.96
CA THR A 2 -23.64 26.74 26.11
C THR A 2 -23.77 25.93 24.82
N VAL A 3 -25.01 25.64 24.39
CA VAL A 3 -25.34 24.90 23.15
C VAL A 3 -24.66 25.53 21.92
N ILE A 4 -24.46 26.84 21.94
CA ILE A 4 -23.78 27.61 20.90
C ILE A 4 -22.28 27.29 20.83
N GLY A 5 -21.59 27.20 21.98
CA GLY A 5 -20.17 26.85 22.03
C GLY A 5 -19.90 25.43 21.51
N ALA A 6 -20.79 24.48 21.78
CA ALA A 6 -20.70 23.12 21.25
C ALA A 6 -20.88 23.08 19.72
N ARG A 7 -21.77 23.90 19.14
CA ARG A 7 -21.97 23.98 17.69
C ARG A 7 -20.78 24.59 16.96
N VAL A 8 -20.19 25.66 17.50
CA VAL A 8 -19.00 26.31 16.92
C VAL A 8 -17.79 25.37 16.97
N GLY A 9 -17.58 24.68 18.11
CA GLY A 9 -16.51 23.69 18.24
C GLY A 9 -16.65 22.53 17.24
N ARG A 10 -17.87 22.02 17.04
CA ARG A 10 -18.15 20.98 16.05
C ARG A 10 -17.86 21.45 14.62
N ILE A 11 -18.26 22.67 14.25
CA ILE A 11 -18.00 23.21 12.91
C ILE A 11 -16.49 23.38 12.69
N GLY A 12 -15.77 23.92 13.68
CA GLY A 12 -14.31 24.07 13.61
C GLY A 12 -13.59 22.72 13.46
N TYR A 13 -14.00 21.71 14.24
CA TYR A 13 -13.47 20.34 14.12
C TYR A 13 -13.75 19.74 12.74
N LEU A 14 -14.99 19.84 12.24
CA LEU A 14 -15.36 19.33 10.92
C LEU A 14 -14.60 20.05 9.80
N ALA A 15 -14.43 21.37 9.89
CA ALA A 15 -13.64 22.14 8.93
C ALA A 15 -12.18 21.69 8.93
N PHE A 16 -11.57 21.52 10.11
CA PHE A 16 -10.21 21.01 10.24
C PHE A 16 -10.06 19.61 9.62
N CYS A 17 -10.92 18.66 9.99
CA CYS A 17 -10.92 17.32 9.42
C CYS A 17 -11.10 17.34 7.90
N THR A 18 -11.97 18.21 7.39
CA THR A 18 -12.21 18.36 5.95
C THR A 18 -10.96 18.89 5.24
N CYS A 19 -10.28 19.89 5.79
CA CYS A 19 -9.04 20.41 5.23
C CYS A 19 -7.93 19.35 5.20
N VAL A 20 -7.77 18.58 6.29
CA VAL A 20 -6.82 17.47 6.34
C VAL A 20 -7.16 16.42 5.29
N PHE A 21 -8.43 16.06 5.16
CA PHE A 21 -8.88 15.09 4.15
C PHE A 21 -8.61 15.58 2.73
N ILE A 22 -8.95 16.83 2.40
CA ILE A 22 -8.67 17.43 1.09
C ILE A 22 -7.15 17.43 0.83
N PHE A 23 -6.33 17.79 1.81
CA PHE A 23 -4.88 17.79 1.66
C PHE A 23 -4.32 16.39 1.36
N LEU A 24 -4.80 15.35 2.06
CA LEU A 24 -4.39 13.96 1.83
C LEU A 24 -4.84 13.42 0.46
N VAL A 25 -6.01 13.84 -0.02
CA VAL A 25 -6.60 13.37 -1.28
C VAL A 25 -6.20 14.23 -2.49
N ALA A 26 -5.72 15.46 -2.27
CA ALA A 26 -5.26 16.40 -3.30
C ALA A 26 -4.36 15.77 -4.38
N PRO A 27 -3.30 15.00 -4.06
CA PRO A 27 -2.47 14.38 -5.09
C PRO A 27 -3.26 13.40 -5.97
N ILE A 28 -4.23 12.67 -5.41
CA ILE A 28 -5.09 11.75 -6.18
C ILE A 28 -5.99 12.55 -7.13
N ILE A 29 -6.57 13.66 -6.67
CA ILE A 29 -7.40 14.55 -7.50
C ILE A 29 -6.62 15.10 -8.69
N VAL A 30 -5.32 15.36 -8.53
CA VAL A 30 -4.45 15.83 -9.62
C VAL A 30 -4.07 14.69 -10.57
N ILE A 31 -3.78 13.50 -10.05
CA ILE A 31 -3.34 12.34 -10.84
C ILE A 31 -4.47 11.80 -11.72
N VAL A 32 -5.72 11.78 -11.24
CA VAL A 32 -6.85 11.18 -11.97
C VAL A 32 -7.08 11.85 -13.33
N PRO A 33 -7.14 13.18 -13.49
CA PRO A 33 -7.22 13.79 -14.81
C PRO A 33 -5.97 13.52 -15.67
N LEU A 34 -4.78 13.56 -15.08
CA LEU A 34 -3.52 13.33 -15.79
C LEU A 34 -3.39 11.91 -16.34
N SER A 35 -4.04 10.90 -15.73
CA SER A 35 -4.07 9.54 -16.28
C SER A 35 -4.82 9.43 -17.61
N PHE A 36 -5.62 10.44 -17.96
CA PHE A 36 -6.27 10.55 -19.28
C PHE A 36 -5.46 11.40 -20.26
N ASN A 37 -4.26 11.88 -19.92
CA ASN A 37 -3.46 12.68 -20.85
C ASN A 37 -3.08 11.87 -22.09
N ALA A 38 -3.34 12.41 -23.28
CA ALA A 38 -2.95 11.81 -24.57
C ALA A 38 -1.44 11.88 -24.87
N GLN A 39 -0.65 12.65 -24.13
CA GLN A 39 0.80 12.77 -24.26
C GLN A 39 1.56 12.17 -23.06
N PRO A 40 2.76 11.57 -23.25
CA PRO A 40 3.52 10.91 -22.19
C PRO A 40 4.23 11.87 -21.24
N TYR A 41 3.53 12.93 -20.86
CA TYR A 41 4.00 13.96 -19.95
C TYR A 41 3.13 13.97 -18.70
N PHE A 42 3.79 14.00 -17.55
CA PHE A 42 3.14 14.10 -16.24
C PHE A 42 2.85 15.57 -15.87
N THR A 43 2.25 16.30 -16.81
CA THR A 43 1.91 17.72 -16.67
C THR A 43 0.59 18.01 -17.38
N PHE A 44 -0.13 19.03 -16.93
CA PHE A 44 -1.31 19.53 -17.63
C PHE A 44 -0.86 20.24 -18.91
N THR A 45 -1.19 19.65 -20.06
CA THR A 45 -0.84 20.21 -21.37
C THR A 45 -1.80 21.35 -21.73
N GLU A 46 -1.41 22.22 -22.66
CA GLU A 46 -2.30 23.31 -23.10
C GLU A 46 -3.65 22.80 -23.62
N GLY A 47 -3.66 21.67 -24.35
CA GLY A 47 -4.87 21.04 -24.85
C GLY A 47 -5.79 20.55 -23.73
N MET A 48 -5.25 19.98 -22.65
CA MET A 48 -6.06 19.56 -21.50
C MET A 48 -6.68 20.76 -20.78
N LEU A 49 -5.93 21.85 -20.61
CA LEU A 49 -6.42 23.08 -19.98
C LEU A 49 -7.50 23.78 -20.84
N ARG A 50 -7.41 23.65 -22.16
CA ARG A 50 -8.43 24.14 -23.12
C ARG A 50 -9.61 23.17 -23.31
N LEU A 51 -9.61 22.03 -22.62
CA LEU A 51 -10.61 20.96 -22.77
C LEU A 51 -10.75 20.46 -24.22
N ASP A 52 -9.64 20.44 -24.96
CA ASP A 52 -9.59 19.91 -26.32
C ASP A 52 -9.77 18.37 -26.28
N PRO A 53 -10.77 17.80 -26.95
CA PRO A 53 -11.00 16.36 -26.98
C PRO A 53 -9.78 15.53 -27.39
N GLU A 54 -8.89 16.06 -28.25
CA GLU A 54 -7.69 15.34 -28.69
C GLU A 54 -6.63 15.17 -27.58
N ALA A 55 -6.68 16.02 -26.56
CA ALA A 55 -5.76 15.97 -25.42
C ALA A 55 -6.14 14.92 -24.37
N TRP A 56 -7.32 14.31 -24.46
CA TRP A 56 -7.83 13.29 -23.55
C TRP A 56 -7.89 11.91 -24.22
N SER A 57 -7.38 10.87 -23.56
CA SER A 57 -7.27 9.53 -24.12
C SER A 57 -7.28 8.44 -23.05
N LEU A 58 -7.84 7.27 -23.39
CA LEU A 58 -7.79 6.05 -22.58
C LEU A 58 -6.57 5.17 -22.87
N ARG A 59 -5.59 5.65 -23.66
CA ARG A 59 -4.45 4.83 -24.10
C ARG A 59 -3.69 4.14 -22.97
N TRP A 60 -3.52 4.79 -21.81
CA TRP A 60 -2.79 4.19 -20.68
C TRP A 60 -3.56 3.05 -20.02
N TYR A 61 -4.88 3.16 -19.96
CA TYR A 61 -5.73 2.08 -19.48
C TYR A 61 -5.72 0.89 -20.43
N ARG A 62 -5.67 1.16 -21.74
CA ARG A 62 -5.52 0.14 -22.77
C ARG A 62 -4.15 -0.55 -22.70
N GLU A 63 -3.08 0.22 -22.53
CA GLU A 63 -1.70 -0.26 -22.38
C GLU A 63 -1.57 -1.25 -21.20
N ILE A 64 -2.25 -1.00 -20.09
CA ILE A 64 -2.25 -1.91 -18.92
C ILE A 64 -2.72 -3.33 -19.29
N VAL A 65 -3.66 -3.45 -20.23
CA VAL A 65 -4.26 -4.73 -20.63
C VAL A 65 -3.54 -5.33 -21.83
N GLU A 66 -3.21 -4.51 -22.83
CA GLU A 66 -2.59 -4.96 -24.09
C GLU A 66 -1.09 -5.29 -23.92
N ASN A 67 -0.41 -4.70 -22.92
CA ASN A 67 1.00 -4.98 -22.66
C ASN A 67 1.18 -6.12 -21.65
N GLU A 68 1.76 -7.22 -22.10
CA GLU A 68 2.01 -8.41 -21.27
C GLU A 68 2.90 -8.13 -20.05
N ALA A 69 3.80 -7.14 -20.09
CA ALA A 69 4.63 -6.80 -18.94
C ALA A 69 3.78 -6.19 -17.82
N TRP A 70 2.86 -5.28 -18.17
CA TRP A 70 1.94 -4.67 -17.22
C TRP A 70 0.95 -5.69 -16.66
N THR A 71 0.34 -6.50 -17.53
CA THR A 71 -0.60 -7.55 -17.09
C THR A 71 0.07 -8.59 -16.20
N ARG A 72 1.27 -9.07 -16.54
CA ARG A 72 2.02 -10.01 -15.69
C ARG A 72 2.39 -9.38 -14.36
N GLY A 73 2.84 -8.12 -14.35
CA GLY A 73 3.13 -7.39 -13.11
C GLY A 73 1.91 -7.32 -12.19
N LEU A 74 0.75 -6.93 -12.74
CA LEU A 74 -0.51 -6.85 -12.01
C LEU A 74 -0.92 -8.20 -11.40
N VAL A 75 -0.90 -9.27 -12.21
CA VAL A 75 -1.25 -10.63 -11.74
C VAL A 75 -0.27 -11.11 -10.67
N ASN A 76 1.03 -10.91 -10.86
CA ASN A 76 2.05 -11.27 -9.87
C ASN A 76 1.79 -10.55 -8.54
N SER A 77 1.56 -9.24 -8.56
CA SER A 77 1.28 -8.46 -7.35
C SER A 77 0.00 -8.92 -6.64
N LEU A 78 -1.06 -9.25 -7.39
CA LEU A 78 -2.30 -9.77 -6.81
C LEU A 78 -2.09 -11.13 -6.16
N VAL A 79 -1.45 -12.07 -6.87
CA VAL A 79 -1.20 -13.42 -6.35
C VAL A 79 -0.33 -13.37 -5.10
N ILE A 80 0.78 -12.62 -5.15
CA ILE A 80 1.70 -12.49 -4.01
C ILE A 80 1.00 -11.78 -2.85
N GLY A 81 0.38 -10.63 -3.11
CA GLY A 81 -0.24 -9.79 -2.09
C GLY A 81 -1.39 -10.47 -1.36
N VAL A 82 -2.29 -11.15 -2.08
CA VAL A 82 -3.41 -11.89 -1.49
C VAL A 82 -2.91 -13.08 -0.68
N SER A 83 -1.99 -13.87 -1.24
CA SER A 83 -1.45 -15.06 -0.56
C SER A 83 -0.69 -14.69 0.71
N ALA A 84 0.18 -13.67 0.63
CA ALA A 84 0.93 -13.16 1.78
C ALA A 84 -0.02 -12.59 2.84
N THR A 85 -1.05 -11.84 2.45
CA THR A 85 -2.04 -11.29 3.39
C THR A 85 -2.78 -12.40 4.15
N LEU A 86 -3.25 -13.43 3.45
CA LEU A 86 -3.95 -14.55 4.07
C LEU A 86 -3.05 -15.31 5.06
N LEU A 87 -1.81 -15.64 4.63
CA LEU A 87 -0.85 -16.33 5.48
C LEU A 87 -0.45 -15.49 6.70
N ALA A 88 -0.07 -14.23 6.49
CA ALA A 88 0.33 -13.33 7.56
C ALA A 88 -0.82 -13.07 8.56
N THR A 89 -2.04 -12.89 8.08
CA THR A 89 -3.21 -12.68 8.96
C THR A 89 -3.54 -13.92 9.76
N ALA A 90 -3.50 -15.10 9.14
CA ALA A 90 -3.75 -16.36 9.83
C ALA A 90 -2.70 -16.62 10.92
N LEU A 91 -1.41 -16.57 10.56
CA LEU A 91 -0.30 -16.78 11.49
C LEU A 91 -0.24 -15.70 12.57
N GLY A 92 -0.45 -14.43 12.20
CA GLY A 92 -0.49 -13.30 13.13
C GLY A 92 -1.63 -13.39 14.13
N THR A 93 -2.81 -13.83 13.68
CA THR A 93 -3.97 -14.05 14.55
C THR A 93 -3.73 -15.21 15.51
N LEU A 94 -3.17 -16.32 15.03
CA LEU A 94 -2.79 -17.46 15.89
C LEU A 94 -1.75 -17.04 16.93
N ALA A 95 -0.73 -16.27 16.53
CA ALA A 95 0.28 -15.74 17.44
C ALA A 95 -0.33 -14.78 18.48
N ALA A 96 -1.24 -13.90 18.07
CA ALA A 96 -1.93 -12.97 18.96
C ALA A 96 -2.79 -13.71 19.99
N LEU A 97 -3.57 -14.71 19.55
CA LEU A 97 -4.38 -15.55 20.44
C LEU A 97 -3.49 -16.31 21.44
N GLY A 98 -2.41 -16.94 20.98
CA GLY A 98 -1.46 -17.64 21.84
C GLY A 98 -0.81 -16.73 22.89
N LEU A 99 -0.31 -15.56 22.46
CA LEU A 99 0.35 -14.60 23.34
C LEU A 99 -0.59 -13.85 24.30
N SER A 100 -1.89 -13.83 24.00
CA SER A 100 -2.91 -13.27 24.89
C SER A 100 -3.19 -14.18 26.10
N SER A 101 -2.86 -15.47 26.00
CA SER A 101 -3.08 -16.43 27.08
C SER A 101 -2.12 -16.20 28.26
N PRO A 102 -2.63 -16.17 29.51
CA PRO A 102 -1.78 -16.15 30.70
C PRO A 102 -0.89 -17.40 30.85
N ALA A 103 -1.29 -18.52 30.23
CA ALA A 103 -0.58 -19.79 30.30
C ALA A 103 0.58 -19.90 29.30
N MET A 104 0.84 -18.86 28.49
CA MET A 104 1.88 -18.90 27.45
C MET A 104 3.29 -18.98 28.06
N PRO A 105 4.05 -20.06 27.83
CA PRO A 105 5.42 -20.17 28.33
C PRO A 105 6.33 -19.18 27.60
N ALA A 106 7.33 -18.64 28.32
CA ALA A 106 8.35 -17.74 27.76
C ALA A 106 7.80 -16.52 26.99
N ARG A 107 6.58 -16.04 27.32
CA ARG A 107 5.87 -14.95 26.62
C ARG A 107 6.76 -13.76 26.25
N ARG A 108 7.56 -13.25 27.20
CA ARG A 108 8.44 -12.08 26.98
C ARG A 108 9.51 -12.34 25.91
N PHE A 109 10.09 -13.53 25.90
CA PHE A 109 11.08 -13.92 24.89
C PHE A 109 10.42 -14.05 23.51
N ILE A 110 9.29 -14.74 23.43
CA ILE A 110 8.57 -14.96 22.16
C ILE A 110 8.09 -13.62 21.57
N THR A 111 7.51 -12.74 22.39
CA THR A 111 7.15 -11.38 21.95
C THR A 111 8.36 -10.61 21.45
N GLY A 112 9.50 -10.68 22.15
CA GLY A 112 10.74 -10.04 21.71
C GLY A 112 11.23 -10.57 20.35
N LEU A 113 11.17 -11.89 20.15
CA LEU A 113 11.55 -12.52 18.88
C LEU A 113 10.64 -12.05 17.74
N LEU A 114 9.32 -12.04 17.94
CA LEU A 114 8.36 -11.61 16.92
C LEU A 114 8.45 -10.12 16.56
N ILE A 115 8.81 -9.26 17.51
CA ILE A 115 8.97 -7.81 17.27
C ILE A 115 10.37 -7.50 16.71
N SER A 116 11.36 -8.37 16.91
CA SER A 116 12.75 -8.11 16.49
C SER A 116 12.91 -7.66 15.02
N PRO A 117 12.17 -8.19 14.03
CA PRO A 117 12.29 -7.73 12.64
C PRO A 117 11.77 -6.31 12.42
N MET A 118 10.88 -5.82 13.28
CA MET A 118 10.36 -4.44 13.19
C MET A 118 11.42 -3.39 13.54
N VAL A 119 12.43 -3.78 14.34
CA VAL A 119 13.54 -2.88 14.72
C VAL A 119 14.65 -2.92 13.67
N THR A 120 14.81 -4.04 12.97
CA THR A 120 15.86 -4.17 11.95
C THR A 120 15.59 -3.27 10.74
N PRO A 121 16.60 -2.53 10.24
CA PRO A 121 16.44 -1.76 9.01
C PRO A 121 16.05 -2.67 7.83
N VAL A 122 14.98 -2.30 7.14
CA VAL A 122 14.37 -3.11 6.07
C VAL A 122 15.38 -3.50 4.98
N ILE A 123 16.31 -2.60 4.63
CA ILE A 123 17.33 -2.87 3.60
C ILE A 123 18.27 -4.00 4.01
N ILE A 124 18.67 -4.05 5.28
CA ILE A 124 19.60 -5.08 5.79
C ILE A 124 18.87 -6.43 5.87
N ALA A 125 17.63 -6.43 6.37
CA ALA A 125 16.80 -7.63 6.42
C ALA A 125 16.56 -8.19 5.01
N ALA A 126 16.23 -7.33 4.04
CA ALA A 126 16.01 -7.71 2.64
C ALA A 126 17.28 -8.31 2.00
N ALA A 127 18.46 -7.72 2.23
CA ALA A 127 19.71 -8.27 1.73
C ALA A 127 20.01 -9.66 2.34
N GLY A 128 19.80 -9.82 3.66
CA GLY A 128 19.95 -11.11 4.33
C GLY A 128 19.00 -12.18 3.80
N MET A 129 17.71 -11.84 3.66
CA MET A 129 16.71 -12.72 3.06
C MET A 129 17.05 -13.09 1.62
N PHE A 130 17.53 -12.15 0.81
CA PHE A 130 17.91 -12.43 -0.58
C PHE A 130 18.99 -13.51 -0.68
N PHE A 131 20.08 -13.39 0.11
CA PHE A 131 21.13 -14.42 0.13
C PHE A 131 20.61 -15.76 0.66
N PHE A 132 19.81 -15.73 1.72
CA PHE A 132 19.21 -16.94 2.29
C PHE A 132 18.29 -17.65 1.29
N TYR A 133 17.41 -16.93 0.59
CA TYR A 133 16.49 -17.50 -0.39
C TYR A 133 17.18 -17.93 -1.68
N THR A 134 18.27 -17.26 -2.06
CA THR A 134 19.10 -17.69 -3.20
C THR A 134 19.71 -19.07 -2.93
N ASN A 135 20.22 -19.31 -1.72
CA ASN A 135 20.77 -20.62 -1.33
C ASN A 135 19.71 -21.73 -1.33
N LEU A 136 18.45 -21.38 -1.07
CA LEU A 136 17.32 -22.32 -1.11
C LEU A 136 16.71 -22.49 -2.51
N GLY A 137 17.19 -21.75 -3.52
CA GLY A 137 16.59 -21.73 -4.86
C GLY A 137 15.22 -21.05 -4.91
N LEU A 138 14.86 -20.26 -3.88
CA LEU A 138 13.59 -19.54 -3.78
C LEU A 138 13.67 -18.09 -4.27
N ALA A 139 14.88 -17.59 -4.55
CA ALA A 139 15.05 -16.26 -5.12
C ALA A 139 14.29 -16.12 -6.45
N GLN A 140 13.63 -14.98 -6.64
CA GLN A 140 12.83 -14.67 -7.83
C GLN A 140 11.62 -15.59 -8.06
N THR A 141 11.14 -16.30 -7.03
CA THR A 141 9.93 -17.14 -7.11
C THR A 141 8.75 -16.50 -6.38
N HIS A 142 7.51 -16.82 -6.77
CA HIS A 142 6.32 -16.38 -6.04
C HIS A 142 6.32 -16.89 -4.60
N LEU A 143 6.68 -18.15 -4.38
CA LEU A 143 6.72 -18.75 -3.04
C LEU A 143 7.75 -18.05 -2.15
N GLY A 144 8.93 -17.73 -2.68
CA GLY A 144 9.91 -16.91 -1.97
C GLY A 144 9.32 -15.57 -1.58
N LEU A 145 8.74 -14.82 -2.51
CA LEU A 145 8.16 -13.50 -2.21
C LEU A 145 6.97 -13.53 -1.25
N ILE A 146 6.20 -14.62 -1.22
CA ILE A 146 5.07 -14.80 -0.30
C ILE A 146 5.53 -15.08 1.14
N LEU A 147 6.67 -15.77 1.30
CA LEU A 147 7.22 -16.15 2.61
C LEU A 147 8.21 -15.13 3.19
N ALA A 148 8.74 -14.23 2.35
CA ALA A 148 9.68 -13.16 2.74
C ALA A 148 9.07 -12.21 3.77
#